data_AF-A0A336MY24-F1
#
_entry.id   AF-A0A336MY24-F1
#
_cell.length_a   1.000
_cell.length_b   1.000
_cell.length_c   1.000
_cell.angle_alpha   90.00
_cell.angle_beta   90.00
_cell.angle_gamma   90.00
#
_symmetry.space_group_name_H-M   'P 1'
#
loop_
_entity.id
_entity.type
_entity.pdbx_description
1 polymer ?
#
loop_
_entity_poly.entity_id
_entity_poly.type
_entity_poly.pdbx_seq_one_letter_code
_entity_poly.pdbx_strand_id
1 'polypeptide(L)'
;MGIEATADEVLKQKAERRAALRAEFWKQTTNPHRHATGEGGHIFDPAIQRYVSTRVSQWDYFKVSGRTSRWGLGLTVIPMFLFGKLVYDERAEREEKIRTGQIAYRDRKFKYI
;
A
#
# COMPACT_ATOMS: atom_id res chain seq x y z
N MET A 1 3.03 -16.16 -34.97
CA MET A 1 3.98 -17.28 -34.73
C MET A 1 4.09 -17.45 -33.23
N GLY A 2 3.15 -18.16 -32.62
CA GLY A 2 3.09 -18.38 -31.17
C GLY A 2 2.48 -19.75 -30.96
N ILE A 3 3.33 -20.76 -30.83
CA ILE A 3 2.91 -22.08 -30.39
C ILE A 3 2.63 -21.92 -28.90
N GLU A 4 1.39 -22.16 -28.48
CA GLU A 4 1.03 -22.20 -27.07
C GLU A 4 1.89 -23.29 -26.41
N ALA A 5 2.87 -22.88 -25.61
CA ALA A 5 3.67 -23.81 -24.82
C ALA A 5 2.72 -24.64 -23.97
N THR A 6 2.88 -25.96 -24.02
CA THR A 6 2.01 -26.84 -23.25
C THR A 6 2.16 -26.51 -21.75
N ALA A 7 1.10 -26.70 -20.96
CA ALA A 7 1.14 -26.39 -19.53
C ALA A 7 2.35 -27.07 -18.82
N ASP A 8 2.71 -28.26 -19.29
CA ASP A 8 3.85 -29.04 -18.80
C ASP A 8 5.20 -28.39 -19.13
N GLU A 9 5.36 -27.80 -20.32
CA GLU A 9 6.56 -27.05 -20.69
C GLU A 9 6.73 -25.79 -19.84
N VAL A 10 5.64 -25.07 -19.56
CA VAL A 10 5.67 -23.88 -18.69
C VAL A 10 6.04 -24.26 -17.26
N LEU A 11 5.54 -25.41 -16.76
CA LEU A 11 5.90 -25.92 -15.44
C LEU A 11 7.38 -26.30 -15.36
N LYS A 12 7.91 -26.97 -16.39
CA LYS A 12 9.34 -27.32 -16.49
C LYS A 12 10.21 -26.06 -16.48
N GLN A 13 9.91 -25.06 -17.31
CA GLN A 13 10.66 -23.80 -17.34
C GLN A 13 10.64 -23.06 -15.99
N LYS A 14 9.50 -23.05 -15.29
CA LYS A 14 9.42 -22.46 -13.93
C LYS A 14 10.26 -23.25 -12.92
N ALA A 15 10.22 -24.58 -12.98
CA ALA A 15 11.01 -25.44 -12.10
C ALA A 15 12.51 -25.25 -12.33
N GLU A 16 12.96 -25.16 -13.59
CA GLU A 16 14.34 -24.90 -13.99
C GLU A 16 14.82 -23.54 -13.47
N ARG A 17 14.05 -22.47 -13.69
CA ARG A 17 14.39 -21.12 -13.17
C ARG A 17 14.52 -21.12 -11.65
N ARG A 18 13.60 -21.79 -10.94
CA ARG A 18 13.66 -21.92 -9.47
C ARG A 18 14.88 -22.71 -9.02
N ALA A 19 15.23 -23.78 -9.73
CA ALA A 19 16.39 -24.60 -9.42
C ALA A 19 17.69 -23.81 -9.61
N ALA A 20 17.81 -23.03 -10.71
CA ALA A 20 18.96 -22.18 -10.98
C ALA A 20 19.18 -21.11 -9.89
N LEU A 21 18.13 -20.33 -9.57
CA LEU A 21 18.20 -19.30 -8.51
C LEU A 21 18.53 -19.90 -7.14
N ARG A 22 17.96 -21.06 -6.83
CA ARG A 22 18.26 -21.79 -5.61
C ARG A 22 19.73 -22.22 -5.58
N ALA A 23 20.25 -22.78 -6.67
CA ALA A 23 21.64 -23.21 -6.74
C ALA A 23 22.62 -22.04 -6.53
N GLU A 24 22.33 -20.87 -7.12
CA GLU A 24 23.10 -19.64 -6.90
C GLU A 24 23.09 -19.22 -5.42
N PHE A 25 21.90 -19.23 -4.80
CA PHE A 25 21.75 -18.91 -3.39
C PHE A 25 22.53 -19.88 -2.49
N TRP A 26 22.44 -21.19 -2.72
CA TRP A 26 23.20 -22.18 -1.96
C TRP A 26 24.70 -21.99 -2.13
N LYS A 27 25.19 -21.81 -3.36
CA LYS A 27 26.61 -21.57 -3.66
C LYS A 27 27.16 -20.37 -2.88
N GLN A 28 26.36 -19.32 -2.78
CA GLN A 28 26.73 -18.11 -2.06
C GLN A 28 26.65 -18.30 -0.54
N THR A 29 25.62 -18.99 -0.05
CA THR A 29 25.37 -19.23 1.39
C THR A 29 26.41 -20.16 2.00
N THR A 30 26.78 -21.24 1.31
CA THR A 30 27.69 -22.25 1.84
C THR A 30 29.16 -21.90 1.67
N ASN A 31 29.49 -20.76 1.05
CA ASN A 31 30.88 -20.34 0.84
C ASN A 31 31.51 -19.81 2.15
N PRO A 32 32.49 -20.50 2.75
CA PRO A 32 33.08 -20.12 4.03
C PRO A 32 33.93 -18.83 3.94
N HIS A 33 34.54 -18.56 2.79
CA HIS A 33 35.38 -17.37 2.60
C HIS A 33 34.59 -16.07 2.65
N ARG A 34 33.29 -16.12 2.35
CA ARG A 34 32.41 -14.95 2.41
C ARG A 34 32.11 -14.52 3.85
N HIS A 35 32.08 -15.47 4.79
CA HIS A 35 31.90 -15.17 6.21
C HIS A 35 33.22 -14.83 6.91
N ALA A 36 34.35 -15.29 6.36
CA ALA A 36 35.68 -15.06 6.92
C ALA A 36 36.21 -13.62 6.74
N THR A 37 35.75 -12.87 5.72
CA THR A 37 36.23 -11.51 5.43
C THR A 37 35.56 -10.40 6.27
N GLY A 38 34.67 -10.73 7.21
CA GLY A 38 33.97 -9.74 8.04
C GLY A 38 32.89 -8.93 7.31
N GLU A 39 32.83 -9.01 5.97
CA GLU A 39 31.75 -8.50 5.11
C GLU A 39 30.55 -9.47 5.01
N GLY A 40 30.61 -10.58 5.74
CA GLY A 40 29.68 -11.71 5.67
C GLY A 40 28.33 -11.48 6.33
N GLY A 41 27.64 -10.41 5.95
CA GLY A 41 26.27 -10.11 6.34
C GLY A 41 25.24 -10.83 5.46
N HIS A 42 24.32 -10.05 4.89
CA HIS A 42 23.20 -10.56 4.09
C HIS A 42 23.57 -10.85 2.64
N ILE A 43 22.89 -11.83 2.05
CA ILE A 43 23.00 -12.13 0.61
C ILE A 43 22.24 -11.07 -0.16
N PHE A 44 22.92 -10.38 -1.05
CA PHE A 44 22.30 -9.40 -1.91
C PHE A 44 21.42 -10.10 -2.95
N ASP A 45 20.11 -9.81 -2.93
CA ASP A 45 19.16 -10.29 -3.95
C ASP A 45 18.77 -9.14 -4.91
N PRO A 46 19.16 -9.21 -6.19
CA PRO A 46 18.79 -8.19 -7.18
C PRO A 46 17.29 -8.15 -7.45
N ALA A 47 16.53 -9.22 -7.23
CA ALA A 47 15.08 -9.21 -7.36
C ALA A 47 14.42 -8.38 -6.25
N ILE A 48 14.88 -8.50 -5.01
CA ILE A 48 14.39 -7.68 -3.89
C ILE A 48 14.74 -6.22 -4.12
N GLN A 49 15.98 -5.90 -4.52
CA GLN A 49 16.36 -4.52 -4.82
C GLN A 49 15.47 -3.92 -5.92
N ARG A 50 15.23 -4.65 -7.01
CA ARG A 50 14.36 -4.17 -8.10
C ARG A 50 12.92 -3.96 -7.65
N TYR A 51 12.40 -4.82 -6.80
CA TYR A 51 11.07 -4.65 -6.23
C TYR A 51 11.00 -3.37 -5.40
N VAL A 52 11.94 -3.18 -4.48
CA VAL A 52 12.01 -1.98 -3.62
C VAL A 52 12.20 -0.72 -4.46
N SER A 53 13.10 -0.73 -5.45
CA SER A 53 13.33 0.42 -6.32
C SER A 53 12.07 0.80 -7.10
N THR A 54 11.33 -0.19 -7.63
CA THR A 54 10.07 0.05 -8.36
C THR A 54 8.99 0.67 -7.48
N ARG A 55 8.95 0.32 -6.18
CA ARG A 55 8.01 0.90 -5.22
C ARG A 55 8.35 2.36 -4.91
N VAL A 56 9.63 2.69 -4.82
CA VAL A 56 10.08 4.06 -4.58
C VAL A 56 9.88 4.93 -5.82
N SER A 57 10.20 4.43 -7.01
CA SER A 57 10.04 5.14 -8.29
C SER A 57 8.63 5.02 -8.88
N GLN A 58 7.61 4.73 -8.06
CA GLN A 58 6.26 4.45 -8.56
C GLN A 58 5.62 5.68 -9.23
N TRP A 59 6.03 6.88 -8.82
CA TRP A 59 5.60 8.15 -9.40
C TRP A 59 6.07 8.33 -10.85
N ASP A 60 7.28 7.89 -11.19
CA ASP A 60 7.84 8.04 -12.54
C ASP A 60 7.06 7.22 -13.59
N TYR A 61 6.40 6.14 -13.14
CA TYR A 61 5.59 5.26 -13.99
C TYR A 61 4.09 5.53 -13.88
N PHE A 62 3.68 6.53 -13.09
CA PHE A 62 2.27 6.87 -12.93
C PHE A 62 1.70 7.46 -14.23
N LYS A 63 0.58 6.89 -14.70
CA LYS A 63 -0.13 7.39 -15.89
C LYS A 63 -1.56 7.75 -15.51
N VAL A 64 -1.95 8.98 -15.82
CA VAL A 64 -3.31 9.46 -15.62
C VAL A 64 -4.24 8.77 -16.62
N SER A 65 -5.23 8.04 -16.11
CA SER A 65 -6.27 7.36 -16.86
C SER A 65 -7.63 7.66 -16.25
N GLY A 66 -8.71 7.53 -17.01
CA GLY A 66 -10.07 7.74 -16.49
C GLY A 66 -10.42 6.85 -15.29
N ARG A 67 -9.79 5.68 -15.15
CA ARG A 67 -9.93 4.84 -13.96
C ARG A 67 -9.18 5.43 -12.76
N THR A 68 -7.91 5.81 -12.92
CA THR A 68 -7.09 6.33 -11.81
C THR A 68 -7.64 7.66 -11.29
N SER A 69 -8.11 8.53 -12.18
CA SER A 69 -8.68 9.83 -11.79
C SER A 69 -9.98 9.69 -11.00
N ARG A 70 -10.88 8.78 -11.38
CA ARG A 70 -12.11 8.52 -10.61
C ARG A 70 -11.83 7.98 -9.22
N TRP A 71 -10.87 7.06 -9.09
CA TRP A 71 -10.45 6.54 -7.79
C TRP A 71 -9.80 7.61 -6.92
N GLY A 72 -8.90 8.43 -7.49
CA GLY A 72 -8.25 9.52 -6.75
C GLY A 72 -9.24 10.58 -6.28
N LEU A 73 -10.16 11.01 -7.15
CA LEU A 73 -11.19 11.99 -6.81
C LEU A 73 -12.16 11.42 -5.76
N GLY A 74 -12.65 10.19 -5.97
CA GLY A 74 -13.55 9.54 -5.03
C GLY A 74 -12.93 9.38 -3.64
N LEU A 75 -11.69 8.90 -3.56
CA LEU A 75 -11.01 8.67 -2.28
C LEU A 75 -10.69 9.96 -1.53
N THR A 76 -10.58 11.09 -2.23
CA THR A 76 -10.27 12.40 -1.61
C THR A 76 -11.53 13.17 -1.26
N VAL A 77 -12.45 13.32 -2.21
CA VAL A 77 -13.63 14.19 -2.08
C VAL A 77 -14.70 13.55 -1.20
N ILE A 78 -14.90 12.22 -1.29
CA ILE A 78 -15.97 11.55 -0.54
C ILE A 78 -15.73 11.63 0.98
N PRO A 79 -14.54 11.28 1.52
CA PRO A 79 -14.33 11.39 2.97
C PRO A 79 -14.42 12.83 3.47
N MET A 80 -13.93 13.80 2.68
CA MET A 80 -14.02 15.22 3.02
C MET A 80 -15.48 15.68 3.12
N PHE A 81 -16.32 15.29 2.17
CA PHE A 81 -17.74 15.64 2.18
C PHE A 81 -18.51 14.92 3.28
N LEU A 82 -18.25 13.62 3.48
CA LEU A 82 -18.87 12.83 4.55
C LEU A 82 -18.55 13.40 5.92
N PHE A 83 -17.28 13.70 6.19
CA PHE A 83 -16.86 14.29 7.46
C PHE A 83 -17.50 15.66 7.67
N GLY A 84 -17.52 16.51 6.64
CA GLY A 84 -18.20 17.80 6.69
C GLY A 84 -19.69 17.68 7.02
N LYS A 85 -20.39 16.73 6.40
CA LYS A 85 -21.81 16.47 6.66
C LYS A 85 -22.04 15.98 8.09
N LEU A 86 -21.25 15.03 8.58
CA LEU A 86 -21.38 14.53 9.96
C LEU A 86 -21.22 15.65 10.99
N VAL A 87 -20.22 16.52 10.81
CA VAL A 87 -20.00 17.67 11.70
C VAL A 87 -21.14 18.68 11.59
N TYR A 88 -21.66 18.91 10.38
CA TYR A 88 -22.80 19.81 10.17
C TYR A 88 -24.06 19.30 10.87
N ASP A 89 -24.39 18.03 10.69
CA ASP A 89 -25.57 17.40 11.29
C ASP A 89 -25.49 17.42 12.82
N GLU A 90 -24.33 17.06 13.40
CA GLU A 90 -24.13 17.12 14.86
C GLU A 90 -24.32 18.55 15.41
N ARG A 91 -23.84 19.56 14.66
CA ARG A 91 -24.02 20.97 15.04
C ARG A 91 -25.48 21.39 14.97
N ALA A 92 -26.17 21.06 13.88
CA ALA A 92 -27.57 21.41 13.67
C ALA A 92 -28.48 20.79 14.75
N GLU A 93 -28.32 19.49 15.02
CA GLU A 93 -29.08 18.81 16.07
C GLU A 93 -28.81 19.40 17.46
N ARG A 94 -27.55 19.74 17.75
CA ARG A 94 -27.18 20.34 19.03
C ARG A 94 -27.81 21.71 19.19
N GLU A 95 -27.80 22.54 18.15
CA GLU A 95 -28.44 23.85 18.17
C GLU A 95 -29.96 23.74 18.35
N GLU A 96 -30.59 22.77 17.69
CA GLU A 96 -32.03 22.50 17.85
C GLU A 96 -32.39 22.09 19.28
N LYS A 97 -31.64 21.15 19.88
CA LYS A 97 -31.83 20.70 21.28
C LYS A 97 -31.63 21.84 22.29
N ILE A 98 -30.76 22.80 21.97
CA ILE A 98 -30.56 24.01 22.79
C ILE A 98 -31.76 24.97 22.65
N ARG A 99 -32.27 25.19 21.44
CA ARG A 99 -33.40 26.10 21.18
C ARG A 99 -34.72 25.59 21.74
N THR A 100 -34.95 24.28 21.65
CA THR A 100 -36.14 23.60 22.20
C THR A 100 -36.09 23.42 23.71
N GLY A 101 -34.98 23.75 24.37
CA GLY A 101 -34.82 23.64 25.82
C GLY A 101 -34.60 22.20 26.33
N GLN A 102 -34.40 21.22 25.45
CA GLN A 102 -34.09 19.84 25.83
C GLN A 102 -32.75 19.73 26.58
N ILE A 103 -31.81 20.63 26.29
CA ILE A 103 -30.53 20.72 27.01
C ILE A 103 -30.60 21.87 28.03
N ALA A 104 -30.53 21.52 29.31
CA ALA A 104 -30.45 22.48 30.40
C ALA A 104 -29.21 23.37 30.27
N TYR A 105 -29.30 24.62 30.72
CA TYR A 105 -28.22 25.61 30.59
C TYR A 105 -26.89 25.17 31.23
N ARG A 106 -26.96 24.32 32.28
CA ARG A 106 -25.78 23.76 32.95
C ARG A 106 -25.01 22.74 32.11
N ASP A 107 -25.71 22.02 31.22
CA ASP A 107 -25.17 20.86 30.48
C ASP A 107 -24.61 21.27 29.09
N ARG A 108 -24.51 22.57 28.82
CA ARG A 108 -23.99 23.12 27.56
C ARG A 108 -22.46 23.12 27.57
N LYS A 109 -21.84 22.44 26.59
CA LYS A 109 -20.37 22.28 26.50
C LYS A 109 -19.60 23.58 26.21
N PHE A 110 -20.19 24.55 25.49
CA PHE A 110 -19.55 25.83 25.14
C PHE A 110 -20.36 27.01 25.71
N LYS A 111 -20.18 27.30 26.99
CA LYS A 111 -21.01 28.27 27.72
C LYS A 111 -20.38 29.66 27.85
N TYR A 112 -19.05 29.74 27.86
CA TYR A 112 -18.29 30.94 28.27
C TYR A 112 -17.21 31.34 27.25
N ILE A 113 -17.31 30.84 26.02
CA ILE A 113 -16.43 31.18 24.89
C ILE A 113 -17.30 31.77 23.80
#